data_AF-A0A975M0D0-F1
#
_entry.id   AF-A0A975M0D0-F1
#
_cell.length_a   1.000
_cell.length_b   1.000
_cell.length_c   1.000
_cell.angle_alpha   90.00
_cell.angle_beta   90.00
_cell.angle_gamma   90.00
#
_symmetry.space_group_name_H-M   'P 1'
#
loop_
_entity.id
_entity.type
_entity.pdbx_description
1 polymer ?
#
loop_
_entity_poly.entity_id
_entity_poly.type
_entity_poly.pdbx_seq_one_letter_code
_entity_poly.pdbx_strand_id
1 'polypeptide(L)'
;MKFLKKFKFALNSTVQLIILTIIMVLVAYQNLSFTFSIENVIAWLALVIMYLGVAYLVLNKAFLASYIIIFILYFSSAFTEFFSSFINITFDPFTFTISSDVMLYVSLVIFVYLALMIVSYLINGGIKSRAMKGKVATLTLLFFAFYWLFIGFNAALVLFPIVGIAYLFGNDKATILIIVSYLITALYGAFDAIFDAFTLGTIVIIVLEALLLAFAVKLAIPRFFPKKKSQPKQKQQTKKTTQSK
;
A
#
# COMPACT_ATOMS: atom_id res chain seq x y z
N MET A 1 30.57 4.29 1.63
CA MET A 1 29.68 4.99 0.67
C MET A 1 29.51 4.31 -0.69
N LYS A 2 30.57 3.81 -1.35
CA LYS A 2 30.44 3.14 -2.68
C LYS A 2 29.49 1.93 -2.66
N PHE A 3 29.51 1.14 -1.57
CA PHE A 3 28.59 0.01 -1.36
C PHE A 3 27.12 0.44 -1.37
N LEU A 4 26.73 1.40 -0.52
CA LEU A 4 25.37 1.93 -0.43
C LEU A 4 24.86 2.50 -1.76
N LYS A 5 25.72 3.22 -2.51
CA LYS A 5 25.38 3.70 -3.86
C LYS A 5 25.14 2.56 -4.85
N LYS A 6 25.90 1.48 -4.78
CA LYS A 6 25.78 0.35 -5.72
C LYS A 6 24.70 -0.66 -5.35
N PHE A 7 24.18 -0.63 -4.12
CA PHE A 7 23.23 -1.63 -3.62
C PHE A 7 21.97 -1.77 -4.49
N LYS A 8 21.32 -0.66 -4.88
CA LYS A 8 20.20 -0.67 -5.83
C LYS A 8 20.56 -1.31 -7.18
N PHE A 9 21.79 -1.13 -7.64
CA PHE A 9 22.26 -1.66 -8.93
C PHE A 9 22.73 -3.11 -8.85
N ALA A 10 22.90 -3.66 -7.64
CA ALA A 10 23.24 -5.06 -7.45
C ALA A 10 22.10 -6.00 -7.88
N LEU A 11 20.86 -5.50 -7.88
CA LEU A 11 19.66 -6.26 -8.22
C LEU A 11 18.96 -5.65 -9.43
N ASN A 12 18.63 -6.47 -10.43
CA ASN A 12 17.79 -6.05 -11.56
C ASN A 12 16.36 -5.72 -11.05
N SER A 13 15.63 -4.83 -11.74
CA SER A 13 14.26 -4.43 -11.40
C SER A 13 13.29 -5.60 -11.26
N THR A 14 13.49 -6.68 -12.01
CA THR A 14 12.68 -7.90 -11.90
C THR A 14 12.90 -8.60 -10.55
N VAL A 15 14.16 -8.69 -10.11
CA VAL A 15 14.50 -9.29 -8.81
C VAL A 15 13.99 -8.42 -7.67
N GLN A 16 14.11 -7.10 -7.80
CA GLN A 16 13.54 -6.14 -6.86
C GLN A 16 12.04 -6.32 -6.70
N LEU A 17 11.31 -6.52 -7.81
CA LEU A 17 9.87 -6.79 -7.80
C LEU A 17 9.54 -8.11 -7.12
N ILE A 18 10.26 -9.19 -7.43
CA ILE A 18 10.06 -10.51 -6.80
C ILE A 18 10.23 -10.43 -5.29
N ILE A 19 11.33 -9.80 -4.81
CA ILE A 19 11.58 -9.63 -3.37
C ILE A 19 10.44 -8.82 -2.73
N LEU A 20 10.00 -7.74 -3.36
CA LEU A 20 8.89 -6.92 -2.88
C LEU A 20 7.60 -7.73 -2.79
N THR A 21 7.29 -8.55 -3.79
CA THR A 21 6.13 -9.45 -3.78
C THR A 21 6.23 -10.47 -2.65
N ILE A 22 7.40 -11.08 -2.41
CA ILE A 22 7.61 -12.03 -1.31
C ILE A 22 7.36 -11.34 0.04
N ILE A 23 7.92 -10.14 0.25
CA ILE A 23 7.69 -9.35 1.47
C ILE A 23 6.19 -9.07 1.64
N MET A 24 5.51 -8.67 0.56
CA MET A 24 4.07 -8.42 0.60
C MET A 24 3.28 -9.68 1.00
N VAL A 25 3.59 -10.84 0.41
CA VAL A 25 2.93 -12.11 0.79
C VAL A 25 3.19 -12.47 2.24
N LEU A 26 4.41 -12.25 2.74
CA LEU A 26 4.77 -12.52 4.13
C LEU A 26 4.01 -11.61 5.10
N VAL A 27 3.90 -10.31 4.79
CA VAL A 27 3.08 -9.39 5.56
C VAL A 27 1.61 -9.84 5.55
N ALA A 28 1.11 -10.33 4.43
CA ALA A 28 -0.27 -10.77 4.33
C ALA A 28 -0.47 -11.94 5.29
N TYR A 29 0.42 -12.94 5.21
CA TYR A 29 0.42 -14.12 6.07
C TYR A 29 0.52 -13.78 7.56
N GLN A 30 1.28 -12.76 7.95
CA GLN A 30 1.35 -12.32 9.35
C GLN A 30 0.05 -11.67 9.85
N ASN A 31 -0.70 -11.02 8.95
CA ASN A 31 -1.93 -10.32 9.28
C ASN A 31 -3.20 -11.17 8.98
N LEU A 32 -3.03 -12.40 8.45
CA LEU A 32 -4.08 -13.41 8.31
C LEU A 32 -4.53 -13.82 9.73
N SER A 33 -5.74 -13.44 10.13
CA SER A 33 -6.46 -14.15 11.19
C SER A 33 -7.40 -15.18 10.55
N PHE A 34 -7.31 -16.45 10.97
CA PHE A 34 -8.11 -17.56 10.40
C PHE A 34 -9.53 -17.64 10.96
N THR A 35 -9.89 -16.74 11.87
CA THR A 35 -11.24 -16.67 12.40
C THR A 35 -12.16 -15.97 11.40
N PHE A 36 -13.29 -16.58 11.05
CA PHE A 36 -14.30 -15.93 10.23
C PHE A 36 -15.14 -14.98 11.11
N SER A 37 -14.72 -13.73 11.20
CA SER A 37 -15.51 -12.61 11.74
C SER A 37 -15.64 -11.50 10.70
N ILE A 38 -16.68 -10.67 10.82
CA ILE A 38 -16.91 -9.52 9.93
C ILE A 38 -15.73 -8.52 10.03
N GLU A 39 -15.27 -8.26 11.25
CA GLU A 39 -14.05 -7.48 11.54
C GLU A 39 -12.86 -7.95 10.69
N ASN A 40 -12.62 -9.26 10.69
CA ASN A 40 -11.53 -9.84 9.95
C ASN A 40 -11.75 -9.58 8.46
N VAL A 41 -12.92 -9.88 7.89
CA VAL A 41 -13.21 -9.66 6.46
C VAL A 41 -12.92 -8.21 6.02
N ILE A 42 -13.22 -7.24 6.88
CA ILE A 42 -12.98 -5.82 6.62
C ILE A 42 -11.49 -5.48 6.69
N ALA A 43 -10.79 -5.98 7.73
CA ALA A 43 -9.34 -5.86 7.82
C ALA A 43 -8.66 -6.46 6.59
N TRP A 44 -9.12 -7.63 6.14
CA TRP A 44 -8.67 -8.30 4.92
C TRP A 44 -8.89 -7.45 3.67
N LEU A 45 -10.07 -6.85 3.50
CA LEU A 45 -10.37 -5.99 2.36
C LEU A 45 -9.47 -4.75 2.34
N ALA A 46 -9.31 -4.07 3.47
CA ALA A 46 -8.43 -2.92 3.60
C ALA A 46 -6.98 -3.28 3.24
N LEU A 47 -6.51 -4.42 3.73
CA LEU A 47 -5.17 -4.93 3.52
C LEU A 47 -4.95 -5.29 2.02
N VAL A 48 -5.92 -5.94 1.37
CA VAL A 48 -5.88 -6.22 -0.09
C VAL A 48 -5.86 -4.93 -0.92
N ILE A 49 -6.66 -3.92 -0.57
CA ILE A 49 -6.67 -2.64 -1.29
C ILE A 49 -5.34 -1.92 -1.12
N MET A 50 -4.75 -1.96 0.07
CA MET A 50 -3.44 -1.40 0.33
C MET A 50 -2.35 -2.14 -0.49
N TYR A 51 -2.41 -3.48 -0.57
CA TYR A 51 -1.54 -4.26 -1.45
C TYR A 51 -1.65 -3.83 -2.90
N LEU A 52 -2.87 -3.65 -3.40
CA LEU A 52 -3.09 -3.18 -4.77
C LEU A 52 -2.49 -1.77 -4.96
N GLY A 53 -2.60 -0.89 -3.96
CA GLY A 53 -1.96 0.42 -3.96
C GLY A 53 -0.44 0.33 -4.12
N VAL A 54 0.21 -0.50 -3.30
CA VAL A 54 1.67 -0.68 -3.33
C VAL A 54 2.13 -1.43 -4.57
N ALA A 55 1.43 -2.49 -4.99
CA ALA A 55 1.70 -3.20 -6.24
C ALA A 55 1.58 -2.25 -7.44
N TYR A 56 0.61 -1.34 -7.42
CA TYR A 56 0.47 -0.32 -8.45
C TYR A 56 1.66 0.65 -8.47
N LEU A 57 2.26 1.00 -7.33
CA LEU A 57 3.51 1.78 -7.27
C LEU A 57 4.67 1.01 -7.93
N VAL A 58 4.80 -0.29 -7.62
CA VAL A 58 5.85 -1.15 -8.20
C VAL A 58 5.71 -1.24 -9.72
N LEU A 59 4.50 -1.48 -10.23
CA LEU A 59 4.23 -1.57 -11.67
C LEU A 59 4.53 -0.27 -12.42
N ASN A 60 4.40 0.89 -11.75
CA ASN A 60 4.77 2.18 -12.32
C ASN A 60 6.26 2.54 -12.12
N LYS A 61 7.09 1.59 -11.69
CA LYS A 61 8.53 1.78 -11.40
C LYS A 61 8.80 2.78 -10.27
N ALA A 62 7.81 3.04 -9.41
CA ALA A 62 7.95 3.88 -8.22
C ALA A 62 8.48 3.07 -7.03
N PHE A 63 9.56 2.31 -7.23
CA PHE A 63 10.11 1.37 -6.26
C PHE A 63 10.46 2.02 -4.91
N LEU A 64 11.03 3.23 -4.93
CA LEU A 64 11.36 3.97 -3.71
C LEU A 64 10.11 4.21 -2.84
N ALA A 65 8.99 4.60 -3.46
CA ALA A 65 7.73 4.79 -2.76
C ALA A 65 7.27 3.51 -2.08
N SER A 66 7.27 2.40 -2.84
CA SER A 66 6.88 1.08 -2.33
C SER A 66 7.74 0.65 -1.15
N TYR A 67 9.06 0.81 -1.23
CA TYR A 67 9.96 0.46 -0.13
C TYR A 67 9.70 1.30 1.11
N ILE A 68 9.56 2.62 0.97
CA ILE A 68 9.29 3.50 2.11
C ILE A 68 7.94 3.17 2.75
N ILE A 69 6.89 2.97 1.96
CA ILE A 69 5.55 2.68 2.48
C ILE A 69 5.55 1.36 3.25
N ILE A 70 6.11 0.28 2.68
CA ILE A 70 6.19 -1.01 3.36
C ILE A 70 7.05 -0.90 4.62
N PHE A 71 8.18 -0.19 4.55
CA PHE A 71 9.06 0.01 5.68
C PHE A 71 8.34 0.69 6.84
N ILE A 72 7.68 1.82 6.59
CA ILE A 72 6.97 2.57 7.63
C ILE A 72 5.83 1.73 8.23
N LEU A 73 5.05 1.06 7.38
CA LEU A 73 3.83 0.36 7.80
C LEU A 73 4.08 -0.94 8.54
N TYR A 74 5.08 -1.71 8.15
CA TYR A 74 5.20 -3.10 8.59
C TYR A 74 6.51 -3.45 9.27
N PHE A 75 7.57 -2.69 9.03
CA PHE A 75 8.90 -3.07 9.52
C PHE A 75 9.58 -1.98 10.34
N SER A 76 8.97 -0.82 10.54
CA SER A 76 9.60 0.30 11.26
C SER A 76 9.93 -0.05 12.71
N SER A 77 9.15 -0.91 13.35
CA SER A 77 9.36 -1.41 14.70
C SER A 77 10.22 -2.68 14.79
N ALA A 78 10.53 -3.35 13.67
CA ALA A 78 11.21 -4.64 13.67
C ALA A 78 12.59 -4.59 14.34
N PHE A 79 13.31 -3.47 14.23
CA PHE A 79 14.57 -3.27 14.96
C PHE A 79 14.34 -3.21 16.47
N THR A 80 13.39 -2.41 16.93
CA THR A 80 13.10 -2.27 18.37
C THR A 80 12.56 -3.57 18.97
N GLU A 81 11.72 -4.30 18.24
CA GLU A 81 11.17 -5.60 18.65
C GLU A 81 12.27 -6.67 18.75
N PHE A 82 13.19 -6.70 17.79
CA PHE A 82 14.33 -7.61 17.84
C PHE A 82 15.23 -7.30 19.05
N PHE A 83 15.56 -6.04 19.30
CA PHE A 83 16.44 -5.71 20.44
C PHE A 83 15.73 -5.91 21.79
N SER A 84 14.44 -5.61 21.89
CA SER A 84 13.70 -5.84 23.13
C SER A 84 13.59 -7.33 23.48
N SER A 85 13.56 -8.24 22.49
CA SER A 85 13.57 -9.68 22.75
C SER A 85 14.88 -10.20 23.38
N PHE A 86 16.00 -9.50 23.20
CA PHE A 86 17.27 -9.84 23.86
C PHE A 86 17.47 -9.13 25.19
N ILE A 87 16.81 -7.98 25.41
CA ILE A 87 16.98 -7.17 26.63
C ILE A 87 16.00 -7.61 27.72
N ASN A 88 14.82 -8.14 27.35
CA ASN A 88 13.86 -8.73 28.28
C ASN A 88 14.27 -10.15 28.72
N ILE A 89 15.46 -10.27 29.31
CA ILE A 89 15.91 -11.51 29.95
C ILE A 89 15.25 -11.57 31.33
N THR A 90 14.11 -12.24 31.43
CA THR A 90 13.56 -12.64 32.73
C THR A 90 14.45 -13.74 33.29
N PHE A 91 15.19 -13.43 34.38
CA PHE A 91 15.87 -14.43 35.20
C PHE A 91 14.83 -15.17 36.04
N ASP A 92 14.11 -16.11 35.40
CA ASP A 92 13.37 -17.12 36.14
C ASP A 92 14.39 -18.17 36.62
N PRO A 93 14.50 -18.48 37.93
CA PRO A 93 15.62 -19.25 38.50
C PRO A 93 15.90 -20.64 37.89
N PHE A 94 15.05 -21.16 37.00
CA PHE A 94 15.23 -22.48 36.39
C PHE A 94 15.00 -22.56 34.87
N THR A 95 14.79 -21.45 34.15
CA THR A 95 14.57 -21.51 32.69
C THR A 95 15.15 -20.31 31.95
N PHE A 96 16.10 -20.59 31.05
CA PHE A 96 16.61 -19.64 30.07
C PHE A 96 15.67 -19.63 28.86
N THR A 97 14.52 -18.96 28.97
CA THR A 97 13.55 -18.90 27.87
C THR A 97 13.89 -17.72 26.96
N ILE A 98 14.78 -17.93 25.99
CA ILE A 98 14.89 -17.01 24.86
C ILE A 98 13.61 -17.23 24.03
N SER A 99 12.69 -16.26 24.04
CA SER A 99 11.56 -16.25 23.10
C SER A 99 12.09 -15.90 21.70
N SER A 100 12.96 -16.74 21.13
CA SER A 100 13.53 -16.53 19.81
C SER A 100 12.50 -16.98 18.77
N ASP A 101 11.64 -16.05 18.37
CA ASP A 101 10.76 -16.27 17.22
C ASP A 101 11.58 -16.10 15.92
N VAL A 102 11.54 -17.12 15.05
CA VAL A 102 12.16 -17.07 13.73
C VAL A 102 11.65 -15.85 12.95
N MET A 103 10.40 -15.43 13.18
CA MET A 103 9.80 -14.27 12.55
C MET A 103 10.48 -12.95 12.92
N LEU A 104 11.04 -12.83 14.13
CA LEU A 104 11.80 -11.64 14.54
C LEU A 104 13.08 -11.48 13.70
N TYR A 105 13.80 -12.58 13.46
CA TYR A 105 14.99 -12.57 12.61
C TYR A 105 14.65 -12.24 11.16
N VAL A 106 13.58 -12.84 10.62
CA VAL A 106 13.12 -12.55 9.25
C VAL A 106 12.72 -11.08 9.12
N SER A 107 11.99 -10.53 10.09
CA SER A 107 11.57 -9.13 10.10
C SER A 107 12.75 -8.17 10.20
N LEU A 108 13.78 -8.50 10.99
CA LEU A 108 15.03 -7.73 11.04
C LEU A 108 15.77 -7.74 9.70
N VAL A 109 15.87 -8.89 9.04
CA VAL A 109 16.52 -9.00 7.72
C VAL A 109 15.77 -8.16 6.69
N ILE A 110 14.44 -8.21 6.68
CA ILE A 110 13.61 -7.38 5.80
C ILE A 110 13.79 -5.89 6.13
N PHE A 111 13.82 -5.52 7.40
CA PHE A 111 14.10 -4.15 7.84
C PHE A 111 15.43 -3.62 7.28
N VAL A 112 16.52 -4.38 7.47
CA VAL A 112 17.84 -3.99 6.98
C VAL A 112 17.84 -3.88 5.45
N TYR A 113 17.23 -4.85 4.76
CA TYR A 113 17.09 -4.81 3.29
C TYR A 113 16.34 -3.56 2.81
N LEU A 114 15.18 -3.26 3.39
CA LEU A 114 14.37 -2.10 3.02
C LEU A 114 15.12 -0.79 3.31
N ALA A 115 15.76 -0.68 4.48
CA ALA A 115 16.56 0.49 4.84
C ALA A 115 17.71 0.72 3.86
N LEU A 116 18.46 -0.34 3.51
CA LEU A 116 19.56 -0.26 2.52
C LEU A 116 19.04 0.16 1.14
N MET A 117 17.91 -0.39 0.70
CA MET A 117 17.29 -0.01 -0.57
C MET A 117 16.86 1.46 -0.57
N ILE A 118 16.17 1.92 0.48
CA ILE A 118 15.72 3.31 0.61
C ILE A 118 16.93 4.26 0.55
N VAL A 119 17.95 4.01 1.38
CA VAL A 119 19.18 4.82 1.41
C VAL A 119 19.88 4.81 0.05
N SER A 120 19.97 3.64 -0.60
CA SER A 120 20.58 3.52 -1.93
C SER A 120 19.84 4.33 -2.99
N TYR A 121 18.51 4.32 -2.97
CA TYR A 121 17.69 5.09 -3.90
C TYR A 121 17.79 6.61 -3.64
N LEU A 122 17.83 7.04 -2.38
CA LEU A 122 17.97 8.45 -2.00
C LEU A 122 19.33 9.00 -2.46
N ILE A 123 20.43 8.28 -2.20
CA ILE A 123 21.79 8.73 -2.55
C ILE A 123 21.99 8.81 -4.08
N ASN A 124 21.33 7.95 -4.86
CA ASN A 124 21.45 7.93 -6.32
C ASN A 124 20.51 8.89 -7.06
N GLY A 125 19.87 9.84 -6.36
CA GLY A 125 18.94 10.77 -7.00
C GLY A 125 17.70 10.08 -7.57
N GLY A 126 17.27 8.97 -6.98
CA GLY A 126 16.05 8.26 -7.35
C GLY A 126 14.74 9.02 -7.08
N ILE A 127 14.84 10.27 -6.66
CA ILE A 127 13.74 11.15 -6.32
C ILE A 127 13.24 11.83 -7.60
N LYS A 128 12.37 11.16 -8.34
CA LYS A 128 11.52 11.81 -9.35
C LYS A 128 10.21 12.24 -8.69
N SER A 129 10.29 13.26 -7.84
CA SER A 129 9.12 13.85 -7.20
C SER A 129 8.25 14.54 -8.27
N ARG A 130 6.94 14.30 -8.24
CA ARG A 130 5.97 15.08 -9.02
C ARG A 130 5.31 16.12 -8.13
N ALA A 131 5.08 17.32 -8.68
CA ALA A 131 4.34 18.36 -8.00
C ALA A 131 2.89 17.91 -7.70
N MET A 132 2.38 18.32 -6.54
CA MET A 132 1.00 18.07 -6.12
C MET A 132 0.00 18.76 -7.04
N LYS A 133 -0.74 17.96 -7.82
CA LYS A 133 -1.94 18.37 -8.54
C LYS A 133 -3.04 18.65 -7.52
N GLY A 134 -3.72 19.80 -7.67
CA GLY A 134 -4.69 20.31 -6.71
C GLY A 134 -5.73 19.29 -6.24
N LYS A 135 -6.34 18.51 -7.14
CA LYS A 135 -7.41 17.56 -6.77
C LYS A 135 -6.99 16.49 -5.76
N VAL A 136 -5.77 15.95 -5.89
CA VAL A 136 -5.31 14.88 -4.98
C VAL A 136 -4.71 15.48 -3.71
N ALA A 137 -4.09 16.65 -3.80
CA ALA A 137 -3.65 17.41 -2.62
C ALA A 137 -4.84 17.73 -1.69
N THR A 138 -5.96 18.19 -2.26
CA THR A 138 -7.20 18.42 -1.51
C THR A 138 -7.74 17.12 -0.90
N LEU A 139 -7.70 16.00 -1.64
CA LEU A 139 -8.12 14.70 -1.11
C LEU A 139 -7.24 14.22 0.05
N THR A 140 -5.92 14.38 -0.05
CA THR A 140 -4.97 14.03 1.02
C THR A 140 -5.19 14.88 2.27
N LEU A 141 -5.45 16.18 2.09
CA LEU A 141 -5.74 17.08 3.21
C LEU A 141 -7.10 16.77 3.86
N LEU A 142 -8.12 16.45 3.06
CA LEU A 142 -9.42 16.02 3.57
C LEU A 142 -9.30 14.70 4.32
N PHE A 143 -8.51 13.74 3.80
CA PHE A 143 -8.22 12.49 4.48
C PHE A 143 -7.51 12.71 5.82
N PHE A 144 -6.51 13.61 5.87
CA PHE A 144 -5.84 13.96 7.12
C PHE A 144 -6.81 14.55 8.14
N ALA A 145 -7.64 15.53 7.74
CA ALA A 145 -8.63 16.13 8.61
C ALA A 145 -9.65 15.10 9.12
N PHE A 146 -10.12 14.21 8.25
CA PHE A 146 -11.01 13.11 8.62
C PHE A 146 -10.35 12.18 9.65
N TYR A 147 -9.13 11.69 9.39
CA TYR A 147 -8.44 10.79 10.31
C TYR A 147 -8.12 11.44 11.65
N TRP A 148 -7.75 12.72 11.64
CA TRP A 148 -7.52 13.48 12.86
C TRP A 148 -8.78 13.58 13.71
N LEU A 149 -9.94 13.87 13.11
CA LEU A 149 -11.20 13.98 13.83
C LEU A 149 -11.73 12.64 14.35
N PHE A 150 -11.53 11.54 13.61
CA PHE A 150 -12.14 10.25 13.94
C PHE A 150 -11.25 9.33 14.78
N ILE A 151 -9.94 9.31 14.54
CA ILE A 151 -8.99 8.39 15.21
C ILE A 151 -7.99 9.15 16.10
N GLY A 152 -7.82 10.45 15.87
CA GLY A 152 -6.96 11.32 16.66
C GLY A 152 -5.70 11.76 15.93
N PHE A 153 -5.07 12.80 16.48
CA PHE A 153 -3.97 13.50 15.82
C PHE A 153 -2.75 12.60 15.56
N ASN A 154 -2.40 11.75 16.54
CA ASN A 154 -1.21 10.90 16.44
C ASN A 154 -1.31 9.90 15.28
N ALA A 155 -2.48 9.25 15.12
CA ALA A 155 -2.70 8.32 14.01
C ALA A 155 -2.67 9.03 12.66
N ALA A 156 -3.28 10.22 12.58
CA ALA A 156 -3.25 11.04 11.37
C ALA A 156 -1.83 11.46 10.98
N LEU A 157 -1.00 11.80 11.97
CA LEU A 157 0.39 12.23 11.78
C LEU A 157 1.27 11.10 11.26
N VAL A 158 1.05 9.86 11.69
CA VAL A 158 1.76 8.68 11.17
C VAL A 158 1.36 8.37 9.73
N LEU A 159 0.08 8.51 9.38
CA LEU A 159 -0.43 8.14 8.06
C LEU A 159 -0.19 9.22 6.99
N PHE A 160 -0.13 10.49 7.37
CA PHE A 160 0.03 11.59 6.42
C PHE A 160 1.31 11.50 5.57
N PRO A 161 2.51 11.22 6.14
CA PRO A 161 3.71 10.99 5.36
C PRO A 161 3.56 9.84 4.35
N ILE A 162 2.83 8.78 4.71
CA ILE A 162 2.68 7.58 3.87
C ILE A 162 1.87 7.92 2.61
N VAL A 163 0.75 8.62 2.80
CA VAL A 163 -0.08 9.11 1.69
C VAL A 163 0.69 10.15 0.87
N GLY A 164 1.44 11.04 1.53
CA GLY A 164 2.30 12.03 0.88
C GLY A 164 3.40 11.39 0.02
N ILE A 165 4.06 10.34 0.51
CA ILE A 165 5.09 9.60 -0.22
C ILE A 165 4.47 8.84 -1.40
N ALA A 166 3.35 8.16 -1.20
CA ALA A 166 2.61 7.51 -2.28
C ALA A 166 2.23 8.50 -3.38
N TYR A 167 1.88 9.72 -3.00
CA TYR A 167 1.56 10.80 -3.92
C TYR A 167 2.79 11.33 -4.67
N LEU A 168 3.82 11.77 -3.94
CA LEU A 168 4.98 12.46 -4.50
C LEU A 168 5.78 11.57 -5.46
N PHE A 169 5.85 10.27 -5.17
CA PHE A 169 6.64 9.32 -5.93
C PHE A 169 5.79 8.42 -6.83
N GLY A 170 4.48 8.38 -6.61
CA GLY A 170 3.55 7.50 -7.30
C GLY A 170 2.65 8.22 -8.29
N ASN A 171 1.49 7.60 -8.50
CA ASN A 171 0.43 8.09 -9.37
C ASN A 171 -0.80 8.30 -8.50
N ASP A 172 -1.62 9.30 -8.84
CA ASP A 172 -2.89 9.65 -8.19
C ASP A 172 -3.70 8.42 -7.74
N LYS A 173 -3.71 7.35 -8.55
CA LYS A 173 -4.43 6.10 -8.26
C LYS A 173 -3.85 5.26 -7.12
N ALA A 174 -2.51 5.20 -6.98
CA ALA A 174 -1.91 4.51 -5.83
C ALA A 174 -2.27 5.22 -4.53
N THR A 175 -2.20 6.55 -4.53
CA THR A 175 -2.58 7.39 -3.40
C THR A 175 -4.04 7.17 -3.03
N ILE A 176 -4.95 7.15 -4.02
CA ILE A 176 -6.37 6.89 -3.77
C ILE A 176 -6.58 5.50 -3.16
N LEU A 177 -5.93 4.45 -3.68
CA LEU A 177 -6.05 3.10 -3.12
C LEU A 177 -5.59 3.05 -1.66
N ILE A 178 -4.45 3.67 -1.35
CA ILE A 178 -3.93 3.74 0.02
C ILE A 178 -4.86 4.56 0.92
N ILE A 179 -5.39 5.69 0.46
CA ILE A 179 -6.39 6.47 1.20
C ILE A 179 -7.64 5.63 1.49
N VAL A 180 -8.14 4.90 0.50
CA VAL A 180 -9.35 4.08 0.62
C VAL A 180 -9.15 2.92 1.60
N SER A 181 -7.99 2.24 1.61
CA SER A 181 -7.73 1.17 2.57
C SER A 181 -7.81 1.66 4.02
N TYR A 182 -7.25 2.84 4.31
CA TYR A 182 -7.31 3.42 5.64
C TYR A 182 -8.69 3.97 5.98
N LEU A 183 -9.41 4.51 5.00
CA LEU A 183 -10.76 5.02 5.20
C LEU A 183 -11.73 3.90 5.56
N ILE A 184 -11.63 2.73 4.92
CA ILE A 184 -12.46 1.56 5.25
C ILE A 184 -12.26 1.16 6.71
N THR A 185 -11.00 1.05 7.14
CA THR A 185 -10.67 0.65 8.52
C THR A 185 -11.18 1.68 9.54
N ALA A 186 -11.04 2.97 9.24
CA ALA A 186 -11.50 4.05 10.11
C ALA A 186 -13.03 4.13 10.20
N LEU A 187 -13.71 3.99 9.07
CA LEU A 187 -15.17 3.95 9.03
C LEU A 187 -15.68 2.75 9.81
N TYR A 188 -15.08 1.57 9.64
CA TYR A 188 -15.48 0.40 10.40
C TYR A 188 -15.33 0.61 11.91
N GLY A 189 -14.18 1.06 12.39
CA GLY A 189 -13.99 1.31 13.83
C GLY A 189 -14.95 2.36 14.38
N ALA A 190 -15.28 3.40 13.60
CA ALA A 190 -16.29 4.38 13.99
C ALA A 190 -17.70 3.78 14.01
N PHE A 191 -18.05 2.94 13.04
CA PHE A 191 -19.32 2.24 12.99
C PHE A 191 -19.45 1.26 14.17
N ASP A 192 -18.43 0.46 14.44
CA ASP A 192 -18.40 -0.49 15.55
C ASP A 192 -18.59 0.24 16.88
N ALA A 193 -17.84 1.33 17.11
CA ALA A 193 -17.96 2.15 18.32
C ALA A 193 -19.33 2.85 18.50
N ILE A 194 -20.03 3.16 17.41
CA ILE A 194 -21.35 3.82 17.45
C ILE A 194 -22.49 2.79 17.52
N PHE A 195 -22.33 1.63 16.85
CA PHE A 195 -23.37 0.64 16.63
C PHE A 195 -23.18 -0.65 17.41
N ASP A 196 -22.28 -0.69 18.38
CA ASP A 196 -22.19 -1.72 19.43
C ASP A 196 -23.55 -1.94 20.16
N ALA A 197 -24.54 -1.06 19.94
CA ALA A 197 -25.91 -1.15 20.42
C ALA A 197 -26.99 -1.60 19.40
N PHE A 198 -26.71 -1.76 18.09
CA PHE A 198 -27.77 -2.02 17.09
C PHE A 198 -27.36 -2.89 15.88
N THR A 199 -28.09 -4.00 15.69
CA THR A 199 -28.02 -4.93 14.55
C THR A 199 -28.28 -4.33 13.15
N LEU A 200 -28.69 -3.06 13.07
CA LEU A 200 -28.86 -2.32 11.81
C LEU A 200 -27.54 -1.80 11.21
N GLY A 201 -26.49 -1.66 12.02
CA GLY A 201 -25.16 -1.21 11.55
C GLY A 201 -24.59 -2.15 10.49
N THR A 202 -24.80 -3.45 10.66
CA THR A 202 -24.28 -4.49 9.76
C THR A 202 -24.85 -4.37 8.34
N ILE A 203 -26.13 -4.02 8.19
CA ILE A 203 -26.78 -3.90 6.86
C ILE A 203 -26.27 -2.65 6.12
N VAL A 204 -26.14 -1.52 6.82
CA VAL A 204 -25.63 -0.27 6.24
C VAL A 204 -24.18 -0.42 5.80
N ILE A 205 -23.37 -1.13 6.61
CA ILE A 205 -21.98 -1.44 6.31
C ILE A 205 -21.87 -2.37 5.10
N ILE A 206 -22.65 -3.45 5.01
CA ILE A 206 -22.68 -4.34 3.83
C ILE A 206 -23.03 -3.57 2.55
N VAL A 207 -23.96 -2.60 2.63
CA VAL A 207 -24.33 -1.76 1.48
C VAL A 207 -23.21 -0.80 1.09
N LEU A 208 -22.53 -0.18 2.06
CA LEU A 208 -21.36 0.67 1.84
C LEU A 208 -20.18 -0.12 1.26
N GLU A 209 -19.97 -1.34 1.74
CA GLU A 209 -19.00 -2.30 1.24
C GLU A 209 -19.30 -2.73 -0.19
N ALA A 210 -20.55 -3.08 -0.50
CA ALA A 210 -20.97 -3.45 -1.86
C ALA A 210 -20.73 -2.29 -2.84
N LEU A 211 -20.99 -1.05 -2.41
CA LEU A 211 -20.73 0.15 -3.21
C LEU A 211 -19.22 0.42 -3.39
N LEU A 212 -18.41 0.25 -2.35
CA LEU A 212 -16.96 0.42 -2.42
C LEU A 212 -16.29 -0.67 -3.23
N LEU A 213 -16.73 -1.92 -3.10
CA LEU A 213 -16.25 -3.05 -3.87
C LEU A 213 -16.66 -2.91 -5.34
N ALA A 214 -17.90 -2.51 -5.62
CA ALA A 214 -18.35 -2.17 -6.98
C ALA A 214 -17.51 -1.03 -7.58
N PHE A 215 -17.15 -0.02 -6.78
CA PHE A 215 -16.29 1.09 -7.22
C PHE A 215 -14.85 0.64 -7.51
N ALA A 216 -14.27 -0.18 -6.64
CA ALA A 216 -12.94 -0.77 -6.81
C ALA A 216 -12.89 -1.70 -8.05
N VAL A 217 -13.90 -2.54 -8.22
CA VAL A 217 -14.07 -3.43 -9.38
C VAL A 217 -14.22 -2.60 -10.68
N LYS A 218 -15.04 -1.54 -10.67
CA LYS A 218 -15.19 -0.63 -11.82
C LYS A 218 -13.89 0.10 -12.18
N LEU A 219 -13.01 0.36 -11.21
CA LEU A 219 -11.68 0.94 -11.43
C LEU A 219 -10.64 -0.10 -11.92
N ALA A 220 -10.78 -1.37 -11.53
CA ALA A 220 -9.87 -2.45 -11.88
C ALA A 220 -10.17 -3.08 -13.27
N ILE A 221 -11.44 -3.33 -13.61
CA ILE A 221 -11.87 -4.01 -14.84
C ILE A 221 -11.33 -3.36 -16.13
N PRO A 222 -11.36 -2.02 -16.32
CA PRO A 222 -10.92 -1.40 -17.58
C PRO A 222 -9.41 -1.56 -17.85
N ARG A 223 -8.63 -2.03 -16.87
CA ARG A 223 -7.18 -2.20 -16.96
C ARG A 223 -6.74 -3.63 -17.20
N PHE A 224 -7.47 -4.61 -16.69
CA PHE A 224 -7.23 -6.02 -17.01
C PHE A 224 -7.86 -6.42 -18.34
N PHE A 225 -8.94 -5.76 -18.73
CA PHE A 225 -9.55 -5.88 -20.07
C PHE A 225 -9.51 -4.52 -20.78
N PRO A 226 -8.37 -4.11 -21.34
CA PRO A 226 -8.35 -2.91 -22.17
C PRO A 226 -9.35 -3.12 -23.31
N LYS A 227 -10.38 -2.26 -23.37
CA LYS A 227 -11.29 -2.22 -24.53
C LYS A 227 -10.41 -2.16 -25.77
N LYS A 228 -10.47 -3.21 -26.59
CA LYS A 228 -9.83 -3.27 -27.91
C LYS A 228 -10.30 -2.01 -28.64
N LYS A 229 -9.40 -1.02 -28.79
CA LYS A 229 -9.71 0.20 -29.57
C LYS A 229 -10.05 -0.32 -30.96
N SER A 230 -11.33 -0.30 -31.31
CA SER A 230 -11.77 -0.48 -32.68
C SER A 230 -11.03 0.58 -33.50
N GLN A 231 -10.10 0.11 -34.33
CA GLN A 231 -9.40 0.98 -35.27
C GLN A 231 -10.47 1.71 -36.10
N PRO A 232 -10.36 3.04 -36.27
CA PRO A 232 -11.25 3.74 -37.18
C PRO A 232 -11.07 3.14 -38.57
N LYS A 233 -12.15 2.59 -39.14
CA LYS A 233 -12.21 2.16 -40.55
C LYS A 233 -11.66 3.31 -41.39
N GLN A 234 -10.50 3.10 -42.01
CA GLN A 234 -10.01 3.95 -43.08
C GLN A 234 -11.11 4.01 -44.15
N LYS A 235 -11.81 5.13 -44.25
CA LYS A 235 -12.62 5.45 -45.43
C LYS A 235 -11.64 5.58 -46.59
N GLN A 236 -11.56 4.54 -47.42
CA GLN A 236 -10.96 4.65 -48.75
C GLN A 236 -11.70 5.76 -49.51
N GLN A 237 -11.03 6.89 -49.69
CA GLN A 237 -11.39 7.88 -50.69
C GLN A 237 -11.05 7.29 -52.06
N THR A 238 -12.02 6.69 -52.72
CA THR A 238 -11.94 6.44 -54.17
C THR A 238 -12.15 7.78 -54.87
N LYS A 239 -11.04 8.44 -55.24
CA LYS A 239 -11.02 9.50 -56.25
C LYS A 239 -11.63 8.93 -57.54
N LYS A 240 -12.81 9.40 -57.93
CA LYS A 240 -13.29 9.29 -59.31
C LYS A 240 -12.52 10.32 -60.13
N THR A 241 -11.63 9.81 -60.97
CA THR A 241 -10.93 10.57 -62.01
C THR A 241 -11.95 10.99 -63.05
N THR A 242 -12.14 12.30 -63.19
CA THR A 242 -12.78 12.93 -64.34
C THR A 242 -11.94 12.62 -65.58
N GLN A 243 -12.48 11.85 -66.53
CA GLN A 243 -11.98 11.83 -67.89
C GLN A 243 -12.94 12.62 -68.77
N SER A 244 -12.45 13.78 -69.18
CA SER A 244 -12.87 14.57 -70.32
C SER A 244 -12.62 13.77 -71.60
N LYS A 245 -13.65 13.59 -72.43
CA LYS A 245 -13.61 13.74 -73.89
C LYS A 245 -15.03 13.89 -74.41
#